data_AF-A0A1Z8YCB2-F1
#
_entry.id   AF-A0A1Z8YCB2-F1
#
_cell.length_a   1.000
_cell.length_b   1.000
_cell.length_c   1.000
_cell.angle_alpha   90.00
_cell.angle_beta   90.00
_cell.angle_gamma   90.00
#
_symmetry.space_group_name_H-M   'P 1'
#
loop_
_entity.id
_entity.type
_entity.pdbx_description
1 polymer ?
#
loop_
_entity_poly.entity_id
_entity_poly.type
_entity_poly.pdbx_seq_one_letter_code
_entity_poly.pdbx_strand_id
1 'polypeptide(L)'
;MRYWISRSPGEVEGPFDVPTLQAMIEEGAIPSTTQLCLEGTETWQSLRSVRALQPDTSTVEAPPTDVAAAQELVDAKPSPIAGREFSIGNAFELGWNCVIQNYALILCMVLMWIGMVVAVNVFTGVASVLTGLTAAQQVPPVGGPPVWGGAGFVGTMGWTNPWEIGGNIVEFLVITPYLLGVAIVIIRLLRGESMQWSDSWCAFRGGNYIRVVLIQLCWLGLGILFLIAMGMIVGLPLLLINGMNNAMTPGAEVLLFIGLGFSVLFVWYFYLRLGFTNFIVLDPMTHRPPLLECFKISWEATRGWSTLGSLIVLGISVVGISIITIIMCFLPFILIGFPVIYGIIMATYALLLANNSRFHDGNRCVHCGYQRSTDSSTICSECGRPWNEDPGTSEATGA
;
A
#
# COMPACT_ATOMS: atom_id res chain seq x y z
N MET A 1 -6.24 40.56 -29.36
CA MET A 1 -7.51 39.83 -29.13
C MET A 1 -8.04 40.24 -27.77
N ARG A 2 -9.34 40.46 -27.62
CA ARG A 2 -9.95 40.79 -26.32
C ARG A 2 -11.04 39.78 -25.98
N TYR A 3 -11.26 39.56 -24.69
CA TYR A 3 -12.21 38.58 -24.18
C TYR A 3 -13.14 39.20 -23.15
N TRP A 4 -14.37 38.72 -23.12
CA TRP A 4 -15.32 38.90 -22.04
C TRP A 4 -15.18 37.76 -21.05
N ILE A 5 -15.33 38.03 -19.75
CA ILE A 5 -15.33 37.01 -18.69
C ILE A 5 -16.70 36.93 -18.01
N SER A 6 -17.08 35.74 -17.59
CA SER A 6 -18.25 35.52 -16.74
C SER A 6 -17.86 34.68 -15.53
N ARG A 7 -17.88 35.32 -14.35
CA ARG A 7 -17.53 34.70 -13.05
C ARG A 7 -18.76 34.06 -12.39
N SER A 8 -19.93 34.64 -12.64
CA SER A 8 -21.23 34.25 -12.08
C SER A 8 -22.26 34.18 -13.22
N PRO A 9 -23.21 33.24 -13.19
CA PRO A 9 -24.24 33.15 -14.23
C PRO A 9 -24.99 34.48 -14.41
N GLY A 10 -24.90 35.06 -15.60
CA GLY A 10 -25.58 36.31 -15.97
C GLY A 10 -24.76 37.59 -15.74
N GLU A 11 -23.58 37.52 -15.16
CA GLU A 11 -22.67 38.66 -14.99
C GLU A 11 -21.51 38.55 -15.97
N VAL A 12 -21.35 39.57 -16.81
CA VAL A 12 -20.33 39.62 -17.88
C VAL A 12 -19.50 40.89 -17.73
N GLU A 13 -18.19 40.74 -17.61
CA GLU A 13 -17.21 41.82 -17.46
C GLU A 13 -16.28 41.83 -18.68
N GLY A 14 -15.86 43.02 -19.13
CA GLY A 14 -14.90 43.17 -20.23
C GLY A 14 -15.25 44.27 -21.24
N PRO A 15 -14.64 44.24 -22.45
CA PRO A 15 -13.67 43.26 -22.91
C PRO A 15 -12.25 43.58 -22.41
N PHE A 16 -11.53 42.56 -21.93
CA PHE A 16 -10.14 42.63 -21.47
C PHE A 16 -9.18 42.13 -22.54
N ASP A 17 -7.99 42.71 -22.64
CA ASP A 17 -6.93 42.16 -23.48
C ASP A 17 -6.21 40.97 -22.80
N VAL A 18 -5.46 40.21 -23.61
CA VAL A 18 -4.73 39.01 -23.14
C VAL A 18 -3.75 39.32 -21.99
N PRO A 19 -2.94 40.40 -22.02
CA PRO A 19 -2.03 40.73 -20.92
C PRO A 19 -2.76 41.02 -19.61
N THR A 20 -3.88 41.75 -19.66
CA THR A 20 -4.68 42.03 -18.45
C THR A 20 -5.25 40.74 -17.87
N LEU A 21 -5.74 39.83 -18.71
CA LEU A 21 -6.26 38.54 -18.25
C LEU A 21 -5.17 37.65 -17.65
N GLN A 22 -3.95 37.67 -18.18
CA GLN A 22 -2.80 36.95 -17.62
C GLN A 22 -2.45 37.46 -16.23
N ALA A 23 -2.35 38.79 -16.06
CA ALA A 23 -2.10 39.39 -14.74
C ALA A 23 -3.18 39.00 -13.72
N MET A 24 -4.46 39.02 -14.12
CA MET A 24 -5.57 38.61 -13.25
C MET A 24 -5.56 37.11 -12.90
N ILE A 25 -5.00 36.24 -13.75
CA ILE A 25 -4.79 34.82 -13.47
C ILE A 25 -3.64 34.63 -12.48
N GLU A 26 -2.52 35.33 -12.69
CA GLU A 26 -1.34 35.29 -11.82
C GLU A 26 -1.64 35.79 -10.40
N GLU A 27 -2.46 36.84 -10.29
CA GLU A 27 -2.93 37.38 -9.01
C GLU A 27 -4.02 36.51 -8.34
N GLY A 28 -4.47 35.44 -9.01
CA GLY A 28 -5.54 34.56 -8.51
C GLY A 28 -6.92 35.22 -8.47
N ALA A 29 -7.09 36.37 -9.12
CA ALA A 29 -8.34 37.13 -9.15
C ALA A 29 -9.43 36.44 -10.01
N ILE A 30 -9.04 35.53 -10.91
CA ILE A 30 -9.95 34.75 -11.76
C ILE A 30 -9.91 33.27 -11.38
N PRO A 31 -11.01 32.68 -10.86
CA PRO A 31 -11.07 31.26 -10.55
C PRO A 31 -11.03 30.41 -11.84
N SER A 32 -10.47 29.20 -11.74
CA SER A 32 -10.30 28.29 -12.90
C SER A 32 -11.60 27.84 -13.59
N THR A 33 -12.75 28.07 -12.95
CA THR A 33 -14.10 27.79 -13.47
C THR A 33 -14.68 28.92 -14.32
N THR A 34 -13.99 30.06 -14.42
CA THR A 34 -14.44 31.24 -15.18
C THR A 34 -14.54 30.90 -16.67
N GLN A 35 -15.63 31.36 -17.30
CA GLN A 35 -15.82 31.25 -18.74
C GLN A 35 -15.35 32.53 -19.44
N LEU A 36 -14.70 32.36 -20.58
CA LEU A 36 -14.24 33.42 -21.46
C LEU A 36 -14.98 33.35 -22.80
N CYS A 37 -15.28 34.51 -23.37
CA CYS A 37 -15.83 34.63 -24.71
C CYS A 37 -14.96 35.59 -25.51
N LEU A 38 -14.50 35.18 -26.69
CA LEU A 38 -13.71 36.04 -27.57
C LEU A 38 -14.60 37.14 -28.14
N GLU A 39 -14.15 38.39 -28.12
CA GLU A 39 -14.87 39.53 -28.66
C GLU A 39 -15.26 39.28 -30.14
N GLY A 40 -16.55 39.41 -30.45
CA GLY A 40 -17.11 39.11 -31.77
C GLY A 40 -17.54 37.65 -31.98
N THR A 41 -17.43 36.79 -30.96
CA THR A 41 -17.96 35.42 -30.98
C THR A 41 -19.07 35.26 -29.93
N GLU A 42 -19.92 34.24 -30.10
CA GLU A 42 -20.98 33.89 -29.13
C GLU A 42 -20.64 32.61 -28.32
N THR A 43 -19.39 32.17 -28.40
CA THR A 43 -18.96 30.89 -27.81
C THR A 43 -18.19 31.12 -26.52
N TRP A 44 -18.75 30.62 -25.42
CA TRP A 44 -18.11 30.62 -24.11
C TRP A 44 -17.25 29.37 -23.94
N GLN A 45 -16.01 29.57 -23.53
CA GLN A 45 -15.01 28.53 -23.34
C GLN A 45 -14.40 28.64 -21.96
N SER A 46 -14.01 27.51 -21.36
CA SER A 46 -13.33 27.53 -20.07
C SER A 46 -11.95 28.20 -20.16
N LEU A 47 -11.47 28.76 -19.06
CA LEU A 47 -10.10 29.31 -18.95
C LEU A 47 -9.02 28.33 -19.42
N ARG A 48 -9.22 27.03 -19.19
CA ARG A 48 -8.27 25.98 -19.59
C ARG A 48 -8.22 25.72 -21.10
N SER A 49 -9.29 26.00 -21.84
CA SER A 49 -9.37 25.73 -23.28
C SER A 49 -8.82 26.86 -24.16
N VAL A 50 -8.59 28.05 -23.61
CA VAL A 50 -8.09 29.19 -24.37
C VAL A 50 -6.57 29.14 -24.47
N ARG A 51 -6.06 28.60 -25.58
CA ARG A 51 -4.61 28.40 -25.84
C ARG A 51 -3.78 29.68 -25.72
N ALA A 52 -4.34 30.84 -26.05
CA ALA A 52 -3.65 32.13 -25.96
C ALA A 52 -3.41 32.63 -24.52
N LEU A 53 -4.10 32.04 -23.53
CA LEU A 53 -3.99 32.37 -22.11
C LEU A 53 -3.33 31.24 -21.30
N GLN A 54 -3.00 30.12 -21.95
CA GLN A 54 -2.13 29.14 -21.32
C GLN A 54 -0.74 29.77 -21.19
N PRO A 55 -0.10 29.70 -20.01
CA PRO A 55 1.32 30.06 -19.93
C PRO A 55 2.04 29.23 -21.00
N ASP A 56 2.93 29.87 -21.77
CA ASP A 56 3.77 29.22 -22.78
C ASP A 56 4.58 28.10 -22.12
N THR A 57 3.94 26.95 -21.93
CA THR A 57 4.56 25.68 -21.53
C THR A 57 5.07 24.98 -22.79
N SER A 58 5.21 25.75 -23.87
CA SER A 58 5.86 25.42 -25.14
C SER A 58 7.24 26.07 -25.26
N THR A 59 7.96 26.27 -24.15
CA THR A 59 9.30 25.68 -24.13
C THR A 59 9.11 24.18 -24.18
N VAL A 60 9.07 23.63 -25.41
CA VAL A 60 9.80 22.40 -25.65
C VAL A 60 11.20 22.71 -25.13
N GLU A 61 11.48 22.29 -23.91
CA GLU A 61 12.85 22.12 -23.46
C GLU A 61 13.54 21.40 -24.62
N ALA A 62 14.50 22.08 -25.24
CA ALA A 62 15.43 21.39 -26.12
C ALA A 62 15.87 20.13 -25.37
N PRO A 63 15.95 18.96 -26.04
CA PRO A 63 16.41 17.73 -25.40
C PRO A 63 17.60 18.09 -24.53
N PRO A 64 17.59 17.72 -23.23
CA PRO A 64 18.45 18.32 -22.22
C PRO A 64 19.85 18.45 -22.79
N THR A 65 20.28 19.70 -23.01
CA THR A 65 21.66 19.97 -23.49
C THR A 65 22.67 19.60 -22.41
N ASP A 66 22.17 19.32 -21.21
CA ASP A 66 22.89 18.61 -20.18
C ASP A 66 23.04 17.13 -20.59
N VAL A 67 24.12 16.88 -21.32
CA VAL A 67 24.58 15.53 -21.70
C VAL A 67 24.60 14.64 -20.46
N ALA A 68 24.80 15.17 -19.25
CA ALA A 68 24.75 14.40 -18.01
C ALA A 68 23.34 13.85 -17.70
N ALA A 69 22.28 14.65 -17.83
CA ALA A 69 20.91 14.20 -17.59
C ALA A 69 20.43 13.21 -18.66
N ALA A 70 20.80 13.46 -19.93
CA ALA A 70 20.52 12.52 -21.02
C ALA A 70 21.31 11.20 -20.88
N GLN A 71 22.57 11.27 -20.44
CA GLN A 71 23.39 10.10 -20.16
C GLN A 71 22.87 9.33 -18.94
N GLU A 72 22.38 10.00 -17.90
CA GLU A 72 21.76 9.38 -16.73
C GLU A 72 20.46 8.64 -17.09
N LEU A 73 19.69 9.14 -18.06
CA LEU A 73 18.56 8.43 -18.67
C LEU A 73 19.02 7.20 -19.47
N VAL A 74 20.06 7.32 -20.31
CA VAL A 74 20.59 6.19 -21.09
C VAL A 74 21.23 5.11 -20.21
N ASP A 75 21.79 5.50 -19.06
CA ASP A 75 22.39 4.60 -18.08
C ASP A 75 21.38 4.04 -17.07
N ALA A 76 20.08 4.37 -17.22
CA ALA A 76 19.02 3.85 -16.38
C ALA A 76 18.95 2.33 -16.50
N LYS A 77 19.36 1.64 -15.44
CA LYS A 77 19.37 0.18 -15.37
C LYS A 77 17.94 -0.34 -15.63
N PRO A 78 17.75 -1.30 -16.56
CA PRO A 78 16.42 -1.82 -16.87
C PRO A 78 15.75 -2.35 -15.61
N SER A 79 14.45 -2.08 -15.49
CA SER A 79 13.67 -2.49 -14.34
C SER A 79 13.81 -4.00 -14.09
N PRO A 80 14.26 -4.44 -12.90
CA PRO A 80 14.42 -5.87 -12.59
C PRO A 80 13.15 -6.72 -12.79
N ILE A 81 11.98 -6.09 -12.73
CA ILE A 81 10.67 -6.74 -12.85
C ILE A 81 10.25 -6.94 -14.32
N ALA A 82 10.80 -6.16 -15.26
CA ALA A 82 10.31 -6.15 -16.64
C ALA A 82 10.39 -7.52 -17.31
N GLY A 83 9.29 -7.96 -17.93
CA GLY A 83 9.18 -9.24 -18.62
C GLY A 83 9.16 -10.48 -17.73
N ARG A 84 9.08 -10.35 -16.40
CA ARG A 84 9.01 -11.49 -15.48
C ARG A 84 7.56 -11.84 -15.13
N GLU A 85 7.17 -13.08 -15.41
CA GLU A 85 5.91 -13.64 -14.94
C GLU A 85 5.91 -13.84 -13.41
N PHE A 86 4.73 -13.82 -12.81
CA PHE A 86 4.58 -14.10 -11.40
C PHE A 86 4.85 -15.59 -11.12
N SER A 87 5.91 -15.85 -10.36
CA SER A 87 6.20 -17.15 -9.77
C SER A 87 6.86 -16.95 -8.40
N ILE A 88 6.78 -17.98 -7.54
CA ILE A 88 7.42 -17.95 -6.22
C ILE A 88 8.94 -17.80 -6.36
N GLY A 89 9.54 -18.48 -7.34
CA GLY A 89 10.97 -18.38 -7.63
C GLY A 89 11.38 -16.96 -8.03
N ASN A 90 10.64 -16.34 -8.94
CA ASN A 90 10.90 -14.96 -9.37
C ASN A 90 10.73 -13.97 -8.22
N ALA A 91 9.70 -14.13 -7.39
CA ALA A 91 9.47 -13.28 -6.23
C ALA A 91 10.60 -13.41 -5.19
N PHE A 92 11.07 -14.64 -4.95
CA PHE A 92 12.17 -14.90 -4.03
C PHE A 92 13.49 -14.31 -4.55
N GLU A 93 13.85 -14.61 -5.79
CA GLU A 93 15.07 -14.11 -6.43
C GLU A 93 15.11 -12.58 -6.44
N LEU A 94 14.02 -11.93 -6.89
CA LEU A 94 13.94 -10.47 -6.94
C LEU A 94 13.98 -9.85 -5.54
N GLY A 95 13.21 -10.39 -4.59
CA GLY A 95 13.18 -9.90 -3.22
C GLY A 95 14.54 -10.03 -2.55
N TRP A 96 15.18 -11.18 -2.69
CA TRP A 96 16.53 -11.45 -2.18
C TRP A 96 17.58 -10.52 -2.78
N ASN A 97 17.62 -10.41 -4.10
CA ASN A 97 18.59 -9.57 -4.81
C ASN A 97 18.40 -8.08 -4.46
N CYS A 98 17.15 -7.60 -4.38
CA CYS A 98 16.85 -6.24 -3.96
C CYS A 98 17.37 -5.97 -2.54
N VAL A 99 17.14 -6.91 -1.61
CA VAL A 99 17.58 -6.79 -0.22
C VAL A 99 19.10 -6.80 -0.12
N ILE A 100 19.81 -7.70 -0.80
CA ILE A 100 21.28 -7.74 -0.75
C ILE A 100 21.89 -6.46 -1.33
N GLN A 101 21.41 -6.00 -2.49
CA GLN A 101 21.96 -4.82 -3.16
C GLN A 101 21.73 -3.54 -2.36
N ASN A 102 20.67 -3.50 -1.53
CA ASN A 102 20.27 -2.33 -0.75
C ASN A 102 20.27 -2.62 0.76
N TYR A 103 21.08 -3.58 1.21
CA TYR A 103 20.98 -4.14 2.56
C TYR A 103 21.13 -3.10 3.65
N ALA A 104 22.11 -2.19 3.53
CA ALA A 104 22.35 -1.15 4.51
C ALA A 104 21.14 -0.20 4.67
N LEU A 105 20.53 0.20 3.56
CA LEU A 105 19.37 1.09 3.56
C LEU A 105 18.16 0.41 4.22
N ILE A 106 17.84 -0.81 3.78
CA ILE A 106 16.69 -1.57 4.30
C ILE A 106 16.91 -1.92 5.77
N LEU A 107 18.12 -2.34 6.16
CA LEU A 107 18.46 -2.65 7.54
C LEU A 107 18.29 -1.42 8.44
N CYS A 108 18.75 -0.25 8.01
CA CYS A 108 18.51 0.98 8.76
C CYS A 108 17.00 1.18 8.97
N MET A 109 16.17 0.98 7.94
CA MET A 109 14.72 1.21 8.01
C MET A 109 14.05 0.28 9.01
N VAL A 110 14.49 -0.98 9.03
CA VAL A 110 14.06 -2.00 9.99
C VAL A 110 14.53 -1.67 11.40
N LEU A 111 15.77 -1.20 11.60
CA LEU A 111 16.26 -0.77 12.90
C LEU A 111 15.47 0.43 13.44
N MET A 112 15.09 1.37 12.57
CA MET A 112 14.23 2.49 12.96
C MET A 112 12.83 2.00 13.35
N TRP A 113 12.26 1.04 12.61
CA TRP A 113 11.00 0.39 13.00
C TRP A 113 11.09 -0.25 14.38
N ILE A 114 12.15 -1.02 14.65
CA ILE A 114 12.39 -1.64 15.96
C ILE A 114 12.52 -0.59 17.05
N GLY A 115 13.24 0.51 16.77
CA GLY A 115 13.33 1.65 17.68
C GLY A 115 11.95 2.22 18.05
N MET A 116 11.05 2.37 17.07
CA MET A 116 9.67 2.80 17.32
C MET A 116 8.90 1.79 18.18
N VAL A 117 8.99 0.49 17.86
CA VAL A 117 8.31 -0.58 18.63
C VAL A 117 8.80 -0.62 20.07
N VAL A 118 10.13 -0.54 20.28
CA VAL A 118 10.73 -0.49 21.62
C VAL A 118 10.27 0.75 22.37
N ALA A 119 10.26 1.92 21.72
CA ALA A 119 9.78 3.15 22.35
C ALA A 119 8.33 3.00 22.82
N VAL A 120 7.43 2.53 21.95
CA VAL A 120 6.01 2.31 22.31
C VAL A 120 5.88 1.33 23.48
N ASN A 121 6.59 0.21 23.45
CA ASN A 121 6.53 -0.80 24.51
C ASN A 121 7.14 -0.32 25.83
N VAL A 122 8.18 0.53 25.80
CA VAL A 122 8.71 1.17 27.01
C VAL A 122 7.70 2.14 27.59
N PHE A 123 7.04 2.96 26.76
CA PHE A 123 6.00 3.88 27.21
C PHE A 123 4.80 3.14 27.82
N THR A 124 4.29 2.09 27.17
CA THR A 124 3.18 1.29 27.69
C THR A 124 3.57 0.53 28.96
N GLY A 125 4.79 -0.01 29.04
CA GLY A 125 5.32 -0.67 30.23
C GLY A 125 5.49 0.27 31.43
N VAL A 126 6.02 1.49 31.22
CA VAL A 126 6.12 2.49 32.29
C VAL A 126 4.73 2.94 32.75
N ALA A 127 3.80 3.17 31.82
CA ALA A 127 2.44 3.58 32.15
C ALA A 127 1.66 2.50 32.93
N SER A 128 1.85 1.22 32.58
CA SER A 128 1.23 0.10 33.29
C SER A 128 1.79 -0.07 34.70
N VAL A 129 3.10 0.12 34.91
CA VAL A 129 3.71 0.13 36.26
C VAL A 129 3.16 1.28 37.10
N LEU A 130 3.08 2.49 36.54
CA LEU A 130 2.56 3.66 37.25
C LEU A 130 1.09 3.49 37.66
N THR A 131 0.27 2.86 36.82
CA THR A 131 -1.14 2.58 37.16
C THR A 131 -1.34 1.35 38.03
N GLY A 132 -0.46 0.34 37.95
CA GLY A 132 -0.43 -0.77 38.90
C GLY A 132 -0.11 -0.30 40.32
N LEU A 133 0.79 0.68 40.46
CA LEU A 133 1.11 1.29 41.75
C LEU A 133 -0.06 2.06 42.36
N THR A 134 -0.92 2.69 41.54
CA THR A 134 -2.11 3.38 42.03
C THR A 134 -3.26 2.42 42.35
N ALA A 135 -3.42 1.34 41.57
CA ALA A 135 -4.45 0.32 41.78
C ALA A 135 -4.15 -0.59 42.98
N ALA A 136 -2.88 -0.95 43.22
CA ALA A 136 -2.46 -1.76 44.36
C ALA A 136 -2.74 -1.10 45.72
N GLN A 137 -2.98 0.21 45.75
CA GLN A 137 -3.41 0.92 46.96
C GLN A 137 -4.92 0.85 47.25
N GLN A 138 -5.75 0.33 46.34
CA GLN A 138 -7.22 0.43 46.45
C GLN A 138 -7.97 -0.89 46.53
N VAL A 139 -7.34 -2.05 46.34
CA VAL A 139 -8.04 -3.35 46.40
C VAL A 139 -7.69 -4.08 47.70
N PRO A 140 -8.60 -4.13 48.69
CA PRO A 140 -8.40 -5.01 49.84
C PRO A 140 -8.35 -6.47 49.38
N PRO A 141 -7.54 -7.33 50.02
CA PRO A 141 -7.40 -8.72 49.63
C PRO A 141 -8.71 -9.47 49.86
N VAL A 142 -9.52 -9.62 48.82
CA VAL A 142 -10.71 -10.49 48.85
C VAL A 142 -10.22 -11.90 48.56
N GLY A 143 -10.13 -12.73 49.61
CA GLY A 143 -9.65 -14.11 49.59
C GLY A 143 -10.59 -15.10 48.89
N GLY A 144 -10.95 -14.84 47.64
CA GLY A 144 -11.69 -15.77 46.79
C GLY A 144 -10.75 -16.61 45.91
N PRO A 145 -11.06 -17.88 45.63
CA PRO A 145 -10.30 -18.70 44.69
C PRO A 145 -10.36 -18.09 43.28
N PRO A 146 -9.27 -18.20 42.48
CA PRO A 146 -9.21 -17.64 41.14
C PRO A 146 -10.28 -18.31 40.25
N VAL A 147 -11.25 -17.51 39.80
CA VAL A 147 -12.32 -17.98 38.90
C VAL A 147 -11.73 -18.07 37.49
N TRP A 148 -11.23 -19.25 37.14
CA TRP A 148 -10.69 -19.59 35.80
C TRP A 148 -11.79 -19.87 34.74
N GLY A 149 -13.05 -19.52 35.00
CA GLY A 149 -14.16 -19.75 34.06
C GLY A 149 -14.36 -18.57 33.12
N GLY A 150 -14.23 -18.78 31.80
CA GLY A 150 -14.81 -18.01 30.68
C GLY A 150 -14.57 -16.49 30.63
N ALA A 151 -15.03 -15.75 31.65
CA ALA A 151 -14.77 -14.34 31.88
C ALA A 151 -13.27 -14.03 32.04
N GLY A 152 -12.48 -14.99 32.53
CA GLY A 152 -11.02 -14.88 32.56
C GLY A 152 -10.40 -14.71 31.18
N PHE A 153 -10.90 -15.40 30.15
CA PHE A 153 -10.33 -15.33 28.80
C PHE A 153 -10.62 -13.98 28.12
N VAL A 154 -11.82 -13.42 28.34
CA VAL A 154 -12.20 -12.07 27.87
C VAL A 154 -11.49 -10.99 28.69
N GLY A 155 -11.21 -11.23 29.97
CA GLY A 155 -10.42 -10.35 30.83
C GLY A 155 -8.91 -10.38 30.55
N THR A 156 -8.37 -11.51 30.04
CA THR A 156 -6.95 -11.65 29.68
C THR A 156 -6.61 -11.18 28.28
N MET A 157 -7.58 -11.01 27.39
CA MET A 157 -7.36 -10.19 26.21
C MET A 157 -7.36 -8.74 26.71
N GLY A 158 -6.18 -8.18 26.99
CA GLY A 158 -5.96 -6.93 27.76
C GLY A 158 -6.52 -5.61 27.17
N TRP A 159 -7.61 -5.69 26.41
CA TRP A 159 -8.42 -4.56 25.93
C TRP A 159 -9.12 -3.76 27.03
N THR A 160 -9.08 -4.19 28.29
CA THR A 160 -9.62 -3.42 29.41
C THR A 160 -8.63 -2.38 29.94
N ASN A 161 -7.33 -2.54 29.62
CA ASN A 161 -6.31 -1.61 30.04
C ASN A 161 -6.21 -0.44 29.03
N PRO A 162 -6.55 0.80 29.42
CA PRO A 162 -6.48 1.95 28.51
C PRO A 162 -5.07 2.18 27.93
N TRP A 163 -4.01 1.72 28.62
CA TRP A 163 -2.64 1.83 28.11
C TRP A 163 -2.33 0.84 26.99
N GLU A 164 -2.90 -0.35 27.03
CA GLU A 164 -2.76 -1.32 25.94
C GLU A 164 -3.55 -0.85 24.71
N ILE A 165 -4.74 -0.28 24.91
CA ILE A 165 -5.47 0.41 23.85
C ILE A 165 -4.61 1.55 23.27
N GLY A 166 -4.01 2.38 24.11
CA GLY A 166 -3.11 3.45 23.69
C GLY A 166 -1.92 2.94 22.88
N GLY A 167 -1.27 1.86 23.33
CA GLY A 167 -0.19 1.20 22.60
C GLY A 167 -0.60 0.72 21.22
N ASN A 168 -1.73 0.00 21.14
CA ASN A 168 -2.29 -0.49 19.88
C ASN A 168 -2.67 0.67 18.93
N ILE A 169 -3.19 1.78 19.47
CA ILE A 169 -3.48 2.98 18.68
C ILE A 169 -2.19 3.56 18.10
N VAL A 170 -1.11 3.66 18.87
CA VAL A 170 0.17 4.17 18.36
C VAL A 170 0.76 3.23 17.33
N GLU A 171 0.69 1.91 17.56
CA GLU A 171 1.13 0.92 16.57
C GLU A 171 0.38 1.09 15.25
N PHE A 172 -0.95 1.21 15.34
CA PHE A 172 -1.83 1.40 14.19
C PHE A 172 -1.62 2.74 13.47
N LEU A 173 -1.44 3.84 14.21
CA LEU A 173 -1.38 5.20 13.66
C LEU A 173 0.04 5.64 13.25
N VAL A 174 1.09 4.99 13.74
CA VAL A 174 2.48 5.40 13.53
C VAL A 174 3.31 4.26 12.95
N ILE A 175 3.33 3.10 13.61
CA ILE A 175 4.21 2.00 13.21
C ILE A 175 3.77 1.41 11.87
N THR A 176 2.47 1.17 11.69
CA THR A 176 1.95 0.59 10.45
C THR A 176 2.16 1.51 9.24
N PRO A 177 1.83 2.82 9.26
CA PRO A 177 2.14 3.72 8.15
C PRO A 177 3.63 3.78 7.83
N TYR A 178 4.50 3.76 8.85
CA TYR A 178 5.94 3.72 8.63
C TYR A 178 6.39 2.45 7.88
N LEU A 179 5.92 1.27 8.31
CA LEU A 179 6.21 0.01 7.63
C LEU A 179 5.70 0.00 6.18
N LEU A 180 4.54 0.60 5.92
CA LEU A 180 4.03 0.75 4.56
C LEU A 180 4.90 1.69 3.72
N GLY A 181 5.48 2.74 4.30
CA GLY A 181 6.45 3.57 3.61
C GLY A 181 7.75 2.83 3.28
N VAL A 182 8.25 1.98 4.19
CA VAL A 182 9.39 1.08 3.92
C VAL A 182 9.07 0.11 2.77
N ALA A 183 7.87 -0.45 2.77
CA ALA A 183 7.39 -1.30 1.68
C ALA A 183 7.42 -0.57 0.32
N ILE A 184 6.98 0.69 0.27
CA ILE A 184 7.03 1.51 -0.97
C ILE A 184 8.46 1.76 -1.43
N VAL A 185 9.40 2.00 -0.52
CA VAL A 185 10.83 2.11 -0.87
C VAL A 185 11.31 0.84 -1.56
N ILE A 186 11.01 -0.33 -1.01
CA ILE A 186 11.41 -1.62 -1.59
C ILE A 186 10.75 -1.84 -2.97
N ILE A 187 9.47 -1.50 -3.12
CA ILE A 187 8.75 -1.58 -4.41
C ILE A 187 9.44 -0.72 -5.47
N ARG A 188 9.85 0.48 -5.10
CA ARG A 188 10.55 1.41 -6.00
C ARG A 188 11.97 0.94 -6.33
N LEU A 189 12.72 0.40 -5.37
CA LEU A 189 14.01 -0.25 -5.62
C LEU A 189 13.86 -1.43 -6.60
N LEU A 190 12.82 -2.26 -6.44
CA LEU A 190 12.52 -3.35 -7.36
C LEU A 190 12.19 -2.86 -8.78
N ARG A 191 11.73 -1.62 -8.93
CA ARG A 191 11.48 -0.99 -10.22
C ARG A 191 12.73 -0.40 -10.86
N GLY A 192 13.84 -0.29 -10.13
CA GLY A 192 15.06 0.39 -10.56
C GLY A 192 15.05 1.89 -10.27
N GLU A 193 14.11 2.40 -9.48
CA GLU A 193 14.05 3.81 -9.11
C GLU A 193 15.07 4.14 -8.01
N SER A 194 15.67 5.33 -8.05
CA SER A 194 16.61 5.81 -7.03
C SER A 194 15.90 6.23 -5.75
N MET A 195 16.29 5.69 -4.60
CA MET A 195 15.57 5.91 -3.34
C MET A 195 16.40 6.62 -2.29
N GLN A 196 15.74 7.48 -1.52
CA GLN A 196 16.30 8.09 -0.34
C GLN A 196 15.67 7.53 0.93
N TRP A 197 16.40 7.60 2.04
CA TRP A 197 15.90 7.28 3.37
C TRP A 197 14.56 7.97 3.68
N SER A 198 14.43 9.24 3.27
CA SER A 198 13.27 10.07 3.58
C SER A 198 11.96 9.56 2.92
N ASP A 199 12.06 8.73 1.88
CA ASP A 199 10.91 8.15 1.18
C ASP A 199 10.16 7.12 2.04
N SER A 200 10.80 6.56 3.08
CA SER A 200 10.13 5.72 4.08
C SER A 200 9.02 6.45 4.84
N TRP A 201 9.03 7.79 4.81
CA TRP A 201 7.98 8.62 5.41
C TRP A 201 6.86 9.00 4.44
N CYS A 202 6.83 8.46 3.22
CA CYS A 202 5.84 8.83 2.21
C CYS A 202 4.38 8.61 2.64
N ALA A 203 4.12 7.63 3.51
CA ALA A 203 2.79 7.37 4.06
C ALA A 203 2.29 8.51 4.96
N PHE A 204 3.18 9.30 5.54
CA PHE A 204 2.82 10.46 6.39
C PHE A 204 2.68 11.77 5.61
N ARG A 205 3.05 11.79 4.32
CA ARG A 205 3.07 13.03 3.52
C ARG A 205 1.72 13.27 2.82
N GLY A 206 1.22 14.50 2.95
CA GLY A 206 0.00 14.96 2.27
C GLY A 206 -1.24 14.13 2.63
N GLY A 207 -2.13 13.92 1.65
CA GLY A 207 -3.36 13.14 1.84
C GLY A 207 -3.16 11.62 2.01
N ASN A 208 -1.93 11.11 1.93
CA ASN A 208 -1.65 9.67 2.01
C ASN A 208 -1.93 9.10 3.40
N TYR A 209 -1.63 9.86 4.45
CA TYR A 209 -1.78 9.40 5.84
C TYR A 209 -3.22 9.02 6.15
N ILE A 210 -4.15 9.91 5.82
CA ILE A 210 -5.58 9.69 6.02
C ILE A 210 -6.05 8.47 5.23
N ARG A 211 -5.58 8.29 3.99
CA ARG A 211 -5.94 7.12 3.17
C ARG A 211 -5.44 5.81 3.79
N VAL A 212 -4.22 5.79 4.33
CA VAL A 212 -3.67 4.64 5.05
C VAL A 212 -4.47 4.35 6.32
N VAL A 213 -4.76 5.37 7.13
CA VAL A 213 -5.56 5.18 8.35
C VAL A 213 -6.94 4.64 8.01
N LEU A 214 -7.60 5.18 6.98
CA LEU A 214 -8.91 4.69 6.54
C LEU A 214 -8.87 3.25 6.07
N ILE A 215 -7.85 2.85 5.29
CA ILE A 215 -7.75 1.46 4.83
C ILE A 215 -7.50 0.51 6.00
N GLN A 216 -6.68 0.92 6.97
CA GLN A 216 -6.42 0.15 8.18
C GLN A 216 -7.67 0.04 9.06
N LEU A 217 -8.51 1.08 9.13
CA LEU A 217 -9.79 1.03 9.84
C LEU A 217 -10.77 0.08 9.15
N CYS A 218 -10.80 0.06 7.81
CA CYS A 218 -11.56 -0.93 7.05
C CYS A 218 -11.07 -2.36 7.34
N TRP A 219 -9.76 -2.57 7.42
CA TRP A 219 -9.17 -3.85 7.80
C TRP A 219 -9.54 -4.30 9.21
N LEU A 220 -9.43 -3.39 10.18
CA LEU A 220 -9.84 -3.63 11.55
C LEU A 220 -11.33 -3.98 11.63
N GLY A 221 -12.17 -3.22 10.93
CA GLY A 221 -13.61 -3.49 10.84
C GLY A 221 -13.92 -4.85 10.22
N LEU A 222 -13.26 -5.20 9.12
CA LEU A 222 -13.38 -6.52 8.49
C LEU A 222 -12.92 -7.65 9.42
N GLY A 223 -11.80 -7.45 10.13
CA GLY A 223 -11.30 -8.39 11.13
C GLY A 223 -12.29 -8.60 12.28
N ILE A 224 -12.86 -7.52 12.82
CA ILE A 224 -13.87 -7.58 13.88
C ILE A 224 -15.14 -8.30 13.40
N LEU A 225 -15.67 -7.94 12.23
CA LEU A 225 -16.84 -8.60 11.66
C LEU A 225 -16.58 -10.09 11.44
N PHE A 226 -15.37 -10.44 11.02
CA PHE A 226 -14.97 -11.83 10.86
C PHE A 226 -14.91 -12.58 12.19
N LEU A 227 -14.29 -12.00 13.23
CA LEU A 227 -14.25 -12.59 14.57
C LEU A 227 -15.66 -12.80 15.14
N ILE A 228 -16.57 -11.85 14.93
CA ILE A 228 -17.99 -11.99 15.30
C ILE A 228 -18.63 -13.15 14.53
N ALA A 229 -18.46 -13.19 13.21
CA ALA A 229 -19.03 -14.27 12.39
C ALA A 229 -18.50 -15.65 12.81
N MET A 230 -17.20 -15.78 13.12
CA MET A 230 -16.62 -17.02 13.63
C MET A 230 -17.14 -17.38 15.02
N GLY A 231 -17.25 -16.40 15.93
CA GLY A 231 -17.87 -16.60 17.23
C GLY A 231 -19.31 -17.11 17.13
N MET A 232 -20.07 -16.62 16.14
CA MET A 232 -21.43 -17.06 15.87
C MET A 232 -21.49 -18.44 15.19
N ILE A 233 -20.58 -18.76 14.27
CA ILE A 233 -20.58 -20.02 13.53
C ILE A 233 -20.00 -21.17 14.36
N VAL A 234 -18.93 -20.93 15.11
CA VAL A 234 -18.22 -21.96 15.89
C VAL A 234 -18.62 -21.90 17.36
N GLY A 235 -18.64 -20.71 17.94
CA GLY A 235 -18.89 -20.51 19.38
C GLY A 235 -20.33 -20.80 19.79
N LEU A 236 -21.32 -20.34 19.02
CA LEU A 236 -22.74 -20.54 19.36
C LEU A 236 -23.14 -22.03 19.37
N PRO A 237 -22.79 -22.86 18.37
CA PRO A 237 -23.07 -24.30 18.44
C PRO A 237 -22.39 -24.99 19.61
N LEU A 238 -21.13 -24.63 19.92
CA LEU A 238 -20.41 -25.19 21.07
C LEU A 238 -21.07 -24.79 22.40
N LEU A 239 -21.52 -23.55 22.53
CA LEU A 239 -22.29 -23.06 23.68
C LEU A 239 -23.59 -23.84 23.85
N LEU A 240 -24.32 -24.10 22.76
CA LEU A 240 -25.55 -24.88 22.79
C LEU A 240 -25.29 -26.34 23.17
N ILE A 241 -24.27 -26.98 22.58
CA ILE A 241 -23.90 -28.38 22.88
C ILE A 241 -23.46 -28.53 24.34
N ASN A 242 -22.64 -27.61 24.85
CA ASN A 242 -22.17 -27.64 26.23
C ASN A 242 -23.28 -27.30 27.23
N GLY A 243 -24.13 -26.32 26.90
CA GLY A 243 -25.27 -25.95 27.73
C GLY A 243 -26.31 -27.07 27.86
N MET A 244 -26.40 -27.96 26.86
CA MET A 244 -27.27 -29.13 26.92
C MET A 244 -26.66 -30.31 27.70
N ASN A 245 -25.33 -30.46 27.73
CA ASN A 245 -24.69 -31.68 28.24
C ASN A 245 -23.93 -31.53 29.57
N ASN A 246 -23.81 -30.32 30.13
CA ASN A 246 -23.08 -30.01 31.39
C ASN A 246 -21.61 -30.49 31.45
N ALA A 247 -21.07 -31.06 30.37
CA ALA A 247 -19.69 -31.49 30.23
C ALA A 247 -19.25 -31.30 28.77
N MET A 248 -18.05 -30.74 28.58
CA MET A 248 -17.39 -30.77 27.27
C MET A 248 -17.12 -32.23 26.91
N THR A 249 -17.78 -32.72 25.88
CA THR A 249 -17.44 -34.03 25.32
C THR A 249 -16.16 -33.88 24.48
N PRO A 250 -15.30 -34.91 24.39
CA PRO A 250 -14.12 -34.88 23.53
C PRO A 250 -14.42 -34.50 22.07
N GLY A 251 -15.64 -34.78 21.59
CA GLY A 251 -16.10 -34.35 20.26
C GLY A 251 -16.26 -32.83 20.11
N ALA A 252 -16.62 -32.11 21.19
CA ALA A 252 -16.73 -30.65 21.19
C ALA A 252 -15.34 -29.98 21.06
N GLU A 253 -14.31 -30.54 21.67
CA GLU A 253 -12.94 -30.05 21.56
C GLU A 253 -12.41 -30.18 20.13
N VAL A 254 -12.62 -31.33 19.48
CA VAL A 254 -12.22 -31.57 18.09
C VAL A 254 -12.91 -30.58 17.14
N LEU A 255 -14.22 -30.34 17.32
CA LEU A 255 -14.97 -29.36 16.54
C LEU A 255 -14.44 -27.94 16.74
N LEU A 256 -14.04 -27.57 17.97
CA LEU A 256 -13.40 -26.28 18.26
C LEU A 256 -12.07 -26.13 17.53
N PHE A 257 -11.21 -27.16 17.54
CA PHE A 257 -9.93 -27.12 16.81
C PHE A 257 -10.12 -27.03 15.30
N ILE A 258 -11.08 -27.77 14.73
CA ILE A 258 -11.42 -27.69 13.32
C ILE A 258 -11.94 -26.29 12.98
N GLY A 259 -12.87 -25.76 13.79
CA GLY A 259 -13.41 -24.41 13.61
C GLY A 259 -12.34 -23.33 13.69
N LEU A 260 -11.41 -23.44 14.64
CA LEU A 260 -10.27 -22.53 14.77
C LEU A 260 -9.35 -22.61 13.55
N GLY A 261 -9.03 -23.83 13.09
CA GLY A 261 -8.20 -24.04 11.90
C GLY A 261 -8.81 -23.41 10.65
N PHE A 262 -10.10 -23.64 10.40
CA PHE A 262 -10.82 -22.98 9.30
C PHE A 262 -10.85 -21.46 9.45
N SER A 263 -11.01 -20.95 10.67
CA SER A 263 -11.00 -19.51 10.95
C SER A 263 -9.67 -18.88 10.54
N VAL A 264 -8.55 -19.48 10.98
CA VAL A 264 -7.20 -19.00 10.65
C VAL A 264 -6.96 -19.04 9.14
N LEU A 265 -7.30 -20.15 8.47
CA LEU A 265 -7.15 -20.28 7.03
C LEU A 265 -7.99 -19.25 6.26
N PHE A 266 -9.19 -18.94 6.75
CA PHE A 266 -10.06 -17.95 6.13
C PHE A 266 -9.57 -16.51 6.35
N VAL A 267 -9.16 -16.13 7.58
CA VAL A 267 -8.51 -14.81 7.82
C VAL A 267 -7.32 -14.66 6.90
N TRP A 268 -6.51 -15.70 6.82
CA TRP A 268 -5.30 -15.69 6.03
C TRP A 268 -5.59 -15.59 4.53
N TYR A 269 -6.64 -16.26 4.04
CA TYR A 269 -7.13 -16.10 2.67
C TYR A 269 -7.50 -14.64 2.37
N PHE A 270 -8.28 -13.98 3.25
CA PHE A 270 -8.63 -12.57 3.06
C PHE A 270 -7.41 -11.65 3.17
N TYR A 271 -6.49 -11.96 4.09
CA TYR A 271 -5.24 -11.23 4.23
C TYR A 271 -4.39 -11.30 2.96
N LEU A 272 -4.24 -12.48 2.35
CA LEU A 272 -3.49 -12.64 1.09
C LEU A 272 -4.20 -11.95 -0.09
N ARG A 273 -5.53 -11.94 -0.10
CA ARG A 273 -6.35 -11.32 -1.17
C ARG A 273 -6.33 -9.81 -1.13
N LEU A 274 -6.54 -9.26 0.06
CA LEU A 274 -6.75 -7.85 0.25
C LEU A 274 -5.48 -7.15 0.73
N GLY A 275 -4.48 -7.87 1.26
CA GLY A 275 -3.28 -7.30 1.93
C GLY A 275 -2.59 -6.23 1.09
N PHE A 276 -2.54 -6.47 -0.23
CA PHE A 276 -1.93 -5.57 -1.21
C PHE A 276 -2.66 -4.24 -1.40
N THR A 277 -3.90 -4.09 -0.91
CA THR A 277 -4.61 -2.81 -0.88
C THR A 277 -3.81 -1.71 -0.18
N ASN A 278 -3.08 -2.06 0.87
CA ASN A 278 -2.22 -1.14 1.63
C ASN A 278 -1.08 -0.57 0.78
N PHE A 279 -0.59 -1.31 -0.21
CA PHE A 279 0.45 -0.83 -1.11
C PHE A 279 -0.16 -0.07 -2.28
N ILE A 280 -1.27 -0.54 -2.85
CA ILE A 280 -1.97 0.11 -3.97
C ILE A 280 -2.36 1.55 -3.64
N VAL A 281 -2.79 1.82 -2.41
CA VAL A 281 -3.21 3.16 -1.98
C VAL A 281 -2.06 4.17 -1.91
N LEU A 282 -0.84 3.69 -1.67
CA LEU A 282 0.37 4.51 -1.53
C LEU A 282 1.22 4.55 -2.80
N ASP A 283 1.14 3.51 -3.61
CA ASP A 283 1.93 3.36 -4.82
C ASP A 283 1.59 4.47 -5.82
N PRO A 284 2.53 5.36 -6.18
CA PRO A 284 2.29 6.40 -7.15
C PRO A 284 1.92 5.85 -8.54
N MET A 285 2.33 4.63 -8.88
CA MET A 285 2.10 4.04 -10.20
C MET A 285 0.65 3.59 -10.43
N THR A 286 -0.14 3.45 -9.37
CA THR A 286 -1.56 3.09 -9.50
C THR A 286 -2.43 4.31 -9.79
N HIS A 287 -1.85 5.51 -9.92
CA HIS A 287 -2.57 6.79 -10.00
C HIS A 287 -3.47 7.07 -8.79
N ARG A 288 -3.20 6.40 -7.65
CA ARG A 288 -3.85 6.59 -6.35
C ARG A 288 -5.38 6.53 -6.44
N PRO A 289 -5.93 5.38 -6.84
CA PRO A 289 -7.37 5.23 -7.08
C PRO A 289 -8.15 5.43 -5.78
N PRO A 290 -9.47 5.68 -5.86
CA PRO A 290 -10.34 5.71 -4.68
C PRO A 290 -10.26 4.40 -3.88
N LEU A 291 -10.46 4.47 -2.57
CA LEU A 291 -10.25 3.33 -1.65
C LEU A 291 -10.96 2.04 -2.09
N LEU A 292 -12.23 2.13 -2.49
CA LEU A 292 -13.00 0.97 -2.92
C LEU A 292 -12.42 0.32 -4.19
N GLU A 293 -11.82 1.12 -5.06
CA GLU A 293 -11.15 0.63 -6.26
C GLU A 293 -9.82 -0.04 -5.92
N CYS A 294 -9.08 0.42 -4.89
CA CYS A 294 -7.91 -0.31 -4.37
C CYS A 294 -8.28 -1.75 -3.97
N PHE A 295 -9.42 -1.95 -3.29
CA PHE A 295 -9.92 -3.29 -2.93
C PHE A 295 -10.21 -4.15 -4.15
N LYS A 296 -10.88 -3.57 -5.17
CA LYS A 296 -11.17 -4.27 -6.43
C LYS A 296 -9.89 -4.67 -7.16
N ILE A 297 -8.94 -3.74 -7.27
CA ILE A 297 -7.63 -3.99 -7.89
C ILE A 297 -6.90 -5.12 -7.16
N SER A 298 -6.82 -5.08 -5.83
CA SER A 298 -6.14 -6.12 -5.05
C SER A 298 -6.82 -7.48 -5.26
N TRP A 299 -8.15 -7.51 -5.26
CA TRP A 299 -8.93 -8.72 -5.45
C TRP A 299 -8.74 -9.31 -6.85
N GLU A 300 -8.75 -8.46 -7.88
CA GLU A 300 -8.56 -8.85 -9.27
C GLU A 300 -7.12 -9.28 -9.56
N ALA A 301 -6.12 -8.56 -9.03
CA ALA A 301 -4.70 -8.90 -9.19
C ALA A 301 -4.36 -10.27 -8.59
N THR A 302 -5.08 -10.67 -7.55
CA THR A 302 -4.92 -11.98 -6.91
C THR A 302 -5.89 -13.02 -7.48
N ARG A 303 -6.80 -12.66 -8.41
CA ARG A 303 -7.83 -13.54 -8.99
C ARG A 303 -7.18 -14.64 -9.81
N GLY A 304 -7.63 -15.88 -9.60
CA GLY A 304 -7.07 -17.07 -10.22
C GLY A 304 -6.66 -18.11 -9.18
N TRP A 305 -6.94 -19.38 -9.47
CA TRP A 305 -6.59 -20.50 -8.58
C TRP A 305 -5.08 -20.74 -8.56
N SER A 306 -4.39 -20.56 -9.69
CA SER A 306 -2.92 -20.65 -9.78
C SER A 306 -2.26 -19.57 -8.93
N THR A 307 -2.62 -18.30 -9.13
CA THR A 307 -2.10 -17.16 -8.37
C THR A 307 -2.35 -17.31 -6.87
N LEU A 308 -3.57 -17.69 -6.49
CA LEU A 308 -3.92 -17.92 -5.09
C LEU A 308 -3.12 -19.05 -4.46
N GLY A 309 -2.99 -20.18 -5.16
CA GLY A 309 -2.18 -21.31 -4.71
C GLY A 309 -0.73 -20.90 -4.48
N SER A 310 -0.14 -20.16 -5.42
CA SER A 310 1.21 -19.61 -5.29
C SER A 310 1.34 -18.64 -4.11
N LEU A 311 0.34 -17.79 -3.86
CA LEU A 311 0.33 -16.89 -2.70
C LEU A 311 0.23 -17.62 -1.37
N ILE A 312 -0.56 -18.70 -1.29
CA ILE A 312 -0.64 -19.55 -0.10
C ILE A 312 0.72 -20.19 0.16
N VAL A 313 1.32 -20.84 -0.85
CA VAL A 313 2.64 -21.49 -0.70
C VAL A 313 3.73 -20.49 -0.35
N LEU A 314 3.68 -19.28 -0.93
CA LEU A 314 4.57 -18.18 -0.58
C LEU A 314 4.39 -17.79 0.89
N GLY A 315 3.14 -17.66 1.36
CA GLY A 315 2.85 -17.34 2.74
C GLY A 315 3.35 -18.42 3.71
N ILE A 316 3.18 -19.72 3.38
CA ILE A 316 3.77 -20.82 4.18
C ILE A 316 5.29 -20.67 4.22
N SER A 317 5.92 -20.41 3.07
CA SER A 317 7.38 -20.24 2.97
C SER A 317 7.88 -19.07 3.83
N VAL A 318 7.19 -17.93 3.80
CA VAL A 318 7.49 -16.75 4.62
C VAL A 318 7.38 -17.06 6.12
N VAL A 319 6.32 -17.75 6.54
CA VAL A 319 6.15 -18.20 7.92
C VAL A 319 7.27 -19.18 8.31
N GLY A 320 7.61 -20.12 7.44
CA GLY A 320 8.71 -21.06 7.65
C GLY A 320 10.06 -20.37 7.83
N ILE A 321 10.40 -19.42 6.95
CA ILE A 321 11.61 -18.57 7.08
C ILE A 321 11.60 -17.83 8.42
N SER A 322 10.45 -17.27 8.81
CA SER A 322 10.31 -16.55 10.09
C SER A 322 10.59 -17.48 11.28
N ILE A 323 9.99 -18.67 11.30
CA ILE A 323 10.17 -19.65 12.38
C ILE A 323 11.63 -20.11 12.45
N ILE A 324 12.23 -20.48 11.32
CA ILE A 324 13.62 -20.95 11.26
C ILE A 324 14.57 -19.87 11.78
N THR A 325 14.41 -18.64 11.30
CA THR A 325 15.28 -17.53 11.71
C THR A 325 15.09 -17.16 13.18
N ILE A 326 13.88 -17.23 13.73
CA ILE A 326 13.63 -17.07 15.17
C ILE A 326 14.33 -18.17 15.98
N ILE A 327 14.24 -19.44 15.55
CA ILE A 327 14.90 -20.58 16.20
C ILE A 327 16.42 -20.43 16.17
N MET A 328 16.98 -19.91 15.07
CA MET A 328 18.42 -19.66 14.91
C MET A 328 18.95 -18.47 15.74
N CYS A 329 18.10 -17.87 16.57
CA CYS A 329 18.27 -16.68 17.42
C CYS A 329 17.50 -15.46 16.91
N PHE A 330 16.99 -14.66 17.84
CA PHE A 330 16.21 -13.45 17.56
C PHE A 330 16.97 -12.41 16.73
N LEU A 331 18.29 -12.30 16.90
CA LEU A 331 19.12 -11.34 16.18
C LEU A 331 19.19 -11.63 14.66
N PRO A 332 19.48 -12.88 14.21
CA PRO A 332 19.34 -13.28 12.81
C PRO A 332 17.98 -12.98 12.16
N PHE A 333 16.87 -13.13 12.90
CA PHE A 333 15.55 -12.77 12.37
C PHE A 333 15.48 -11.27 12.06
N ILE A 334 15.94 -10.42 12.98
CA ILE A 334 15.95 -8.96 12.77
C ILE A 334 16.86 -8.57 11.61
N LEU A 335 18.08 -9.10 11.58
CA LEU A 335 19.11 -8.65 10.64
C LEU A 335 18.89 -9.20 9.23
N ILE A 336 18.39 -10.44 9.09
CA ILE A 336 18.31 -11.13 7.81
C ILE A 336 16.87 -11.52 7.48
N GLY A 337 16.20 -12.21 8.41
CA GLY A 337 14.87 -12.77 8.16
C GLY A 337 13.84 -11.72 7.74
N PHE A 338 13.69 -10.68 8.55
CA PHE A 338 12.66 -9.65 8.36
C PHE A 338 12.89 -8.83 7.07
N PRO A 339 14.10 -8.29 6.77
CA PRO A 339 14.37 -7.66 5.48
C PRO A 339 14.04 -8.55 4.28
N VAL A 340 14.45 -9.83 4.33
CA VAL A 340 14.22 -10.79 3.23
C VAL A 340 12.73 -11.06 3.04
N ILE A 341 11.99 -11.30 4.13
CA ILE A 341 10.54 -11.49 4.07
C ILE A 341 9.85 -10.28 3.44
N TYR A 342 10.20 -9.07 3.86
CA TYR A 342 9.65 -7.84 3.28
C TYR A 342 10.00 -7.72 1.80
N GLY A 343 11.25 -7.98 1.42
CA GLY A 343 11.69 -8.00 0.02
C GLY A 343 10.85 -8.95 -0.84
N ILE A 344 10.60 -10.16 -0.36
CA ILE A 344 9.82 -11.19 -1.06
C ILE A 344 8.35 -10.76 -1.22
N ILE A 345 7.72 -10.22 -0.17
CA ILE A 345 6.33 -9.76 -0.23
C ILE A 345 6.20 -8.58 -1.21
N MET A 346 7.16 -7.65 -1.20
CA MET A 346 7.15 -6.50 -2.13
C MET A 346 7.45 -6.91 -3.57
N ALA A 347 8.33 -7.89 -3.79
CA ALA A 347 8.57 -8.46 -5.11
C ALA A 347 7.32 -9.18 -5.64
N THR A 348 6.62 -9.89 -4.76
CA THR A 348 5.32 -10.52 -5.07
C THR A 348 4.30 -9.47 -5.51
N TYR A 349 4.14 -8.39 -4.73
CA TYR A 349 3.25 -7.29 -5.08
C TYR A 349 3.61 -6.70 -6.46
N ALA A 350 4.88 -6.40 -6.67
CA ALA A 350 5.35 -5.76 -7.89
C ALA A 350 5.15 -6.66 -9.13
N LEU A 351 5.41 -7.97 -9.01
CA LEU A 351 5.13 -8.96 -10.07
C LEU A 351 3.64 -9.13 -10.34
N LEU A 352 2.80 -9.17 -9.31
CA LEU A 352 1.35 -9.27 -9.48
C LEU A 352 0.78 -8.06 -10.21
N LEU A 353 1.26 -6.86 -9.87
CA LEU A 353 0.82 -5.63 -10.52
C LEU A 353 1.34 -5.56 -11.96
N ALA A 354 2.60 -5.95 -12.18
CA ALA A 354 3.22 -5.93 -13.50
C ALA A 354 2.59 -6.91 -14.49
N ASN A 355 2.00 -8.02 -14.02
CA ASN A 355 1.31 -9.01 -14.85
C ASN A 355 -0.20 -8.77 -14.97
N ASN A 356 -0.74 -7.73 -14.32
CA ASN A 356 -2.16 -7.43 -14.39
C ASN A 356 -2.42 -6.49 -15.58
N SER A 357 -3.16 -7.01 -16.57
CA SER A 357 -3.50 -6.30 -17.81
C SER A 357 -4.17 -4.94 -17.59
N ARG A 358 -4.83 -4.73 -16.46
CA ARG A 358 -5.45 -3.44 -16.11
C ARG A 358 -4.43 -2.32 -15.87
N PHE A 359 -3.18 -2.64 -15.60
CA PHE A 359 -2.09 -1.66 -15.46
C PHE A 359 -1.21 -1.58 -16.72
N HIS A 360 -1.48 -2.43 -17.71
CA HIS A 360 -0.97 -2.28 -19.07
C HIS A 360 -1.88 -1.31 -19.83
N ASP A 361 -1.94 -0.04 -19.42
CA ASP A 361 -2.70 1.01 -20.11
C ASP A 361 -2.12 1.38 -21.48
N GLY A 362 -1.33 0.51 -22.12
CA GLY A 362 -0.63 0.76 -23.39
C GLY A 362 0.47 1.83 -23.31
N ASN A 363 0.53 2.58 -22.21
CA ASN A 363 1.46 3.65 -21.91
C ASN A 363 2.66 3.17 -21.09
N ARG A 364 2.90 1.87 -20.95
CA ARG A 364 4.15 1.34 -20.39
C ARG A 364 4.77 0.38 -21.37
N CYS A 365 6.06 0.54 -21.63
CA CYS A 365 6.77 -0.36 -22.51
C CYS A 365 6.87 -1.71 -21.81
N VAL A 366 6.31 -2.75 -22.41
CA VAL A 366 6.35 -4.12 -21.87
C VAL A 366 7.79 -4.62 -21.68
N HIS A 367 8.74 -4.09 -22.46
CA HIS A 367 10.13 -4.54 -22.43
C HIS A 367 10.97 -3.92 -21.32
N CYS A 368 10.81 -2.63 -21.02
CA CYS A 368 11.64 -1.95 -20.02
C CYS A 368 10.85 -1.33 -18.86
N GLY A 369 9.52 -1.33 -18.93
CA GLY A 369 8.65 -0.71 -17.92
C GLY A 369 8.54 0.81 -18.01
N TYR A 370 9.22 1.44 -18.99
CA TYR A 370 9.20 2.90 -19.17
C TYR A 370 7.79 3.40 -19.46
N GLN A 371 7.41 4.50 -18.83
CA GLN A 371 6.10 5.11 -19.01
C GLN A 371 6.13 6.08 -20.17
N ARG A 372 5.22 5.91 -21.14
CA ARG A 372 5.07 6.73 -22.32
C ARG A 372 4.76 8.15 -21.87
N SER A 373 5.67 9.08 -22.10
CA SER A 373 5.29 10.49 -22.21
C SER A 373 4.24 10.58 -23.32
N THR A 374 3.41 11.62 -23.35
CA THR A 374 2.34 11.80 -24.36
C THR A 374 2.79 11.78 -25.83
N ASP A 375 4.07 11.52 -26.10
CA ASP A 375 4.64 11.29 -27.41
C ASP A 375 4.01 10.05 -28.08
N SER A 376 3.46 10.30 -29.27
CA SER A 376 2.85 9.29 -30.12
C SER A 376 3.85 8.32 -30.74
N SER A 377 5.09 8.22 -30.25
CA SER A 377 6.11 7.32 -30.80
C SER A 377 5.66 5.88 -30.66
N THR A 378 5.72 5.09 -31.73
CA THR A 378 5.42 3.65 -31.71
C THR A 378 6.55 2.84 -31.06
N ILE A 379 7.69 3.49 -30.78
CA ILE A 379 8.89 2.92 -30.19
C ILE A 379 9.15 3.58 -28.83
N CYS A 380 9.48 2.78 -27.83
CA CYS A 380 9.87 3.23 -26.50
C CYS A 380 11.20 3.97 -26.55
N SER A 381 11.23 5.20 -26.02
CA SER A 381 12.43 6.05 -26.00
C SER A 381 13.60 5.43 -25.23
N GLU A 382 13.31 4.68 -24.16
CA GLU A 382 14.36 4.03 -23.35
C GLU A 382 14.98 2.81 -24.02
N CYS A 383 14.15 1.85 -24.45
CA CYS A 383 14.67 0.55 -24.91
C CYS A 383 14.73 0.41 -26.43
N GLY A 384 14.23 1.40 -27.18
CA GLY A 384 14.20 1.37 -28.64
C GLY A 384 13.29 0.29 -29.23
N ARG A 385 12.44 -0.36 -28.43
CA ARG A 385 11.50 -1.42 -28.88
C ARG A 385 10.07 -0.90 -29.01
N PRO A 386 9.23 -1.50 -29.86
CA PRO A 386 7.84 -1.10 -30.01
C PRO A 386 7.05 -1.15 -28.70
N TRP A 387 6.10 -0.24 -28.52
CA TRP A 387 5.19 -0.26 -27.38
C TRP A 387 4.20 -1.43 -27.54
N ASN A 388 4.36 -2.47 -26.74
CA ASN A 388 3.43 -3.61 -26.61
C ASN A 388 3.44 -4.61 -27.78
N GLU A 389 4.54 -4.76 -28.52
CA GLU A 389 4.71 -5.97 -29.34
C GLU A 389 5.09 -7.14 -28.43
N ASP A 390 4.21 -8.15 -28.37
CA ASP A 390 4.52 -9.38 -27.67
C ASP A 390 5.75 -10.04 -28.34
N PRO A 391 6.83 -10.30 -27.59
CA PRO A 391 8.09 -10.81 -28.15
C PRO A 391 7.95 -12.16 -28.87
N GLY A 392 6.81 -12.85 -28.73
CA GLY A 392 6.51 -14.12 -29.39
C GLY A 392 5.75 -14.01 -30.71
N THR A 393 5.34 -12.82 -31.17
CA THR A 393 4.49 -12.69 -32.37
C THR A 393 5.23 -12.32 -33.66
N SER A 394 6.46 -11.80 -33.58
CA SER A 394 7.22 -11.33 -34.74
C SER A 394 7.98 -12.42 -35.52
N GLU A 395 8.13 -13.64 -34.99
CA GLU A 395 8.82 -14.74 -35.70
C GLU A 395 7.93 -15.49 -36.71
N ALA A 396 6.62 -15.23 -36.76
CA ALA A 396 5.68 -16.04 -37.55
C ALA A 396 5.35 -15.51 -38.96
N THR A 397 5.85 -14.35 -39.39
CA THR A 397 5.52 -13.76 -40.72
C THR A 397 6.71 -13.60 -41.66
N GLY A 398 7.84 -14.25 -41.37
CA GLY A 398 9.00 -14.34 -42.25
C GLY A 398 9.14 -15.71 -42.90
N ALA A 399 8.15 -16.15 -43.68
CA ALA A 399 8.25 -17.30 -44.58
C ALA A 399 7.45 -17.08 -45.87
#